data_AF-A0A2M7PQG7-F1
#
_entry.id   AF-A0A2M7PQG7-F1
#
_cell.length_a   1.000
_cell.length_b   1.000
_cell.length_c   1.000
_cell.angle_alpha   90.00
_cell.angle_beta   90.00
_cell.angle_gamma   90.00
#
_symmetry.space_group_name_H-M   'P 1'
#
loop_
_entity.id
_entity.type
_entity.pdbx_description
1 polymer ?
#
loop_
_entity_poly.entity_id
_entity_poly.type
_entity_poly.pdbx_seq_one_letter_code
_entity_poly.pdbx_strand_id
1 'polypeptide(L)'
;MNWNSKYTYIGIVFLVGTVVFFQSACKQPDQFLPGKIVICNAEMRNHGKDLYLSKDDSTVFFANGNTQSSLEAHSGKYSALTIPKTQAFAMGYKINGVDPDWYFNVSVWRKSKNGKGALVVAADNTELLYEATTFAVDSTPDGWVKLQLDVLTSLLFSHQDLIFYVWNNGTDSVYFDDLVVKRLKRPDYPNYREQPLVIEMDTFAYLKIYNKRREAISEGVLQSSDNDWVKGFVYGDSKMMKVKLRLKGDWLDHLWGDKWSYRIKAGKGNAWNRLRTFSVQTPEARDFMMEWMAHKLYGSKDVLTTRYGFVPLIVNNQSKGLYAWEEHFEKQIVESNNRREGPIVKFSEEAMWQIQKILIRKKVW
;
A
#
# COMPACT_ATOMS: atom_id res chain seq x y z
N MET A 1 -49.41 -43.11 -51.07
CA MET A 1 -49.44 -41.70 -50.67
C MET A 1 -48.44 -41.55 -49.53
N ASN A 2 -47.15 -41.39 -49.83
CA ASN A 2 -46.48 -40.14 -50.26
C ASN A 2 -46.47 -39.14 -49.10
N TRP A 3 -45.41 -38.42 -48.75
CA TRP A 3 -43.97 -38.31 -49.07
C TRP A 3 -43.58 -37.11 -48.17
N ASN A 4 -42.30 -36.98 -47.78
CA ASN A 4 -41.73 -35.76 -47.19
C ASN A 4 -42.14 -35.36 -45.77
N SER A 5 -41.24 -35.61 -44.82
CA SER A 5 -40.46 -34.49 -44.27
C SER A 5 -39.16 -35.03 -43.65
N LYS A 6 -38.17 -35.23 -44.53
CA LYS A 6 -36.77 -35.47 -44.16
C LYS A 6 -36.02 -34.15 -43.97
N TYR A 7 -36.60 -33.09 -43.38
CA TYR A 7 -35.86 -31.84 -43.15
C TYR A 7 -36.39 -31.07 -41.93
N THR A 8 -36.26 -31.64 -40.73
CA THR A 8 -36.51 -30.87 -39.48
C THR A 8 -35.49 -31.12 -38.37
N TYR A 9 -34.39 -31.80 -38.67
CA TYR A 9 -33.29 -32.04 -37.72
C TYR A 9 -31.94 -31.46 -38.17
N ILE A 10 -31.97 -30.43 -39.02
CA ILE A 10 -30.78 -29.64 -39.39
C ILE A 10 -30.92 -28.15 -38.98
N GLY A 11 -32.06 -27.73 -38.42
CA GLY A 11 -32.33 -26.32 -38.10
C GLY A 11 -32.24 -25.90 -36.62
N ILE A 12 -32.00 -26.82 -35.67
CA ILE A 12 -32.06 -26.51 -34.22
C ILE A 12 -30.74 -26.81 -33.47
N VAL A 13 -29.72 -27.34 -34.16
CA VAL A 13 -28.38 -27.54 -33.58
C VAL A 13 -27.41 -26.41 -33.96
N PHE A 14 -27.80 -25.50 -34.86
CA PHE A 14 -26.98 -24.34 -35.26
C PHE A 14 -27.43 -22.99 -34.67
N LEU A 15 -28.39 -22.99 -33.73
CA LEU A 15 -28.92 -21.75 -33.12
C LEU A 15 -28.98 -21.80 -31.58
N VAL A 16 -28.22 -22.70 -30.97
CA VAL A 16 -27.94 -22.70 -29.51
C VAL A 16 -26.42 -22.63 -29.24
N GLY A 17 -25.59 -22.63 -30.28
CA GLY A 17 -24.13 -22.53 -30.21
C GLY A 17 -23.55 -21.11 -30.38
N THR A 18 -24.38 -20.07 -30.45
CA THR A 18 -23.93 -18.73 -30.88
C THR A 18 -24.59 -17.55 -30.14
N VAL A 19 -25.10 -17.75 -28.92
CA VAL A 19 -25.71 -16.64 -28.10
C VAL A 19 -25.22 -16.60 -26.64
N VAL A 20 -24.06 -17.19 -26.30
CA VAL A 20 -23.42 -16.96 -24.97
C VAL A 20 -21.93 -16.64 -25.09
N PHE A 21 -21.54 -15.95 -26.15
CA PHE A 21 -20.27 -15.24 -26.21
C PHE A 21 -20.58 -13.80 -26.64
N PHE A 22 -20.02 -12.82 -25.93
CA PHE A 22 -20.45 -11.41 -25.82
C PHE A 22 -21.66 -11.27 -24.87
N GLN A 23 -21.54 -10.80 -23.62
CA GLN A 23 -20.66 -9.79 -23.07
C GLN A 23 -20.45 -10.01 -21.55
N SER A 24 -19.49 -10.86 -21.19
CA SER A 24 -18.58 -10.42 -20.13
C SER A 24 -17.46 -9.73 -20.89
N ALA A 25 -17.59 -8.42 -21.11
CA ALA A 25 -16.39 -7.63 -21.32
C ALA A 25 -15.60 -7.76 -20.01
N CYS A 26 -14.79 -8.81 -19.91
CA CYS A 26 -13.65 -8.82 -19.01
C CYS A 26 -12.91 -7.53 -19.39
N LYS A 27 -13.09 -6.48 -18.60
CA LYS A 27 -12.23 -5.31 -18.68
C LYS A 27 -10.83 -5.89 -18.58
N GLN A 28 -10.09 -5.88 -19.69
CA GLN A 28 -8.69 -6.26 -19.66
C GLN A 28 -8.04 -5.35 -18.63
N PRO A 29 -7.35 -5.88 -17.61
CA PRO A 29 -6.64 -5.06 -16.65
C PRO A 29 -5.75 -4.09 -17.41
N ASP A 30 -5.75 -2.81 -17.03
CA ASP A 30 -4.87 -1.86 -17.68
C ASP A 30 -3.43 -2.27 -17.40
N GLN A 31 -2.60 -2.32 -18.45
CA GLN A 31 -1.17 -2.60 -18.32
C GLN A 31 -0.44 -1.36 -17.77
N PHE A 32 -0.76 -0.97 -16.54
CA PHE A 32 -0.13 0.15 -15.85
C PHE A 32 1.10 -0.34 -15.07
N LEU A 33 2.09 -0.87 -15.80
CA LEU A 33 3.28 -1.53 -15.24
C LEU A 33 4.15 -0.59 -14.38
N PRO A 34 4.94 -1.11 -13.41
CA PRO A 34 5.92 -0.32 -12.68
C PRO A 34 6.84 0.46 -13.62
N GLY A 35 6.98 1.77 -13.38
CA GLY A 35 7.70 2.71 -14.25
C GLY A 35 6.81 3.55 -15.17
N LYS A 36 5.54 3.18 -15.38
CA LYS A 36 4.60 4.02 -16.15
C LYS A 36 4.35 5.34 -15.41
N ILE A 37 4.39 6.43 -16.18
CA ILE A 37 4.07 7.79 -15.75
C ILE A 37 3.03 8.32 -16.73
N VAL A 38 2.00 8.98 -16.21
CA VAL A 38 1.07 9.79 -17.02
C VAL A 38 0.96 11.18 -16.41
N ILE A 39 0.84 12.20 -17.27
CA ILE A 39 0.96 13.60 -16.87
C ILE A 39 -0.15 14.41 -17.54
N CYS A 40 -0.94 15.14 -16.76
CA CYS A 40 -1.89 16.13 -17.25
C CYS A 40 -1.41 17.54 -16.86
N ASN A 41 -0.82 18.26 -17.80
CA ASN A 41 -0.39 19.65 -17.66
C ASN A 41 -1.39 20.65 -18.27
N ALA A 42 -2.64 20.21 -18.51
CA ALA A 42 -3.72 21.00 -19.08
C ALA A 42 -3.46 21.69 -20.44
N GLU A 43 -2.34 21.46 -21.14
CA GLU A 43 -2.01 22.18 -22.38
C GLU A 43 -2.82 21.70 -23.60
N MET A 44 -3.23 20.43 -23.61
CA MET A 44 -3.93 19.81 -24.74
C MET A 44 -5.29 19.27 -24.32
N ARG A 45 -6.33 19.56 -25.11
CA ARG A 45 -7.71 19.12 -24.88
C ARG A 45 -8.34 18.57 -26.16
N ASN A 46 -9.14 17.51 -26.02
CA ASN A 46 -10.07 17.07 -27.05
C ASN A 46 -11.37 17.88 -26.94
N HIS A 47 -11.56 18.84 -27.85
CA HIS A 47 -12.74 19.72 -27.88
C HIS A 47 -14.07 18.97 -28.06
N GLY A 48 -14.08 17.75 -28.59
CA GLY A 48 -15.31 16.99 -28.82
C GLY A 48 -15.78 16.13 -27.65
N LYS A 49 -14.95 15.92 -26.62
CA LYS A 49 -15.24 14.98 -25.52
C LYS A 49 -14.99 15.53 -24.12
N ASP A 50 -14.61 16.81 -23.99
CA ASP A 50 -14.26 17.43 -22.71
C ASP A 50 -13.20 16.65 -21.93
N LEU A 51 -12.14 16.25 -22.63
CA LEU A 51 -11.01 15.51 -22.07
C LEU A 51 -9.71 16.28 -22.23
N TYR A 52 -8.84 16.26 -21.22
CA TYR A 52 -7.42 16.60 -21.39
C TYR A 52 -6.67 15.43 -22.02
N LEU A 53 -5.59 15.72 -22.74
CA LEU A 53 -4.64 14.73 -23.24
C LEU A 53 -3.41 14.69 -22.33
N SER A 54 -2.83 13.50 -22.18
CA SER A 54 -1.54 13.36 -21.50
C SER A 54 -0.45 14.09 -22.29
N LYS A 55 0.49 14.72 -21.57
CA LYS A 55 1.61 15.49 -22.14
C LYS A 55 2.45 14.68 -23.14
N ASP A 56 2.74 13.42 -22.78
CA ASP A 56 3.68 12.57 -23.53
C ASP A 56 2.99 11.41 -24.27
N ASP A 57 1.65 11.32 -24.21
CA ASP A 57 0.89 10.19 -24.77
C ASP A 57 -0.54 10.64 -25.16
N SER A 58 -0.74 11.00 -26.42
CA SER A 58 -2.04 11.49 -26.91
C SER A 58 -3.16 10.44 -26.90
N THR A 59 -2.85 9.17 -26.57
CA THR A 59 -3.85 8.10 -26.41
C THR A 59 -4.38 8.00 -24.98
N VAL A 60 -3.74 8.70 -24.03
CA VAL A 60 -4.14 8.75 -22.63
C VAL A 60 -4.93 10.03 -22.37
N PHE A 61 -6.09 9.87 -21.75
CA PHE A 61 -7.04 10.95 -21.49
C PHE A 61 -7.29 11.16 -20.00
N PHE A 62 -7.55 12.41 -19.63
CA PHE A 62 -8.04 12.78 -18.30
C PHE A 62 -9.39 13.47 -18.45
N ALA A 63 -10.31 13.18 -17.53
CA ALA A 63 -11.64 13.75 -17.49
C ALA A 63 -11.62 15.26 -17.17
N ASN A 64 -12.74 15.91 -17.47
CA ASN A 64 -13.01 17.32 -17.15
C ASN A 64 -12.09 18.31 -17.87
N GLY A 65 -11.78 18.07 -19.14
CA GLY A 65 -11.06 18.99 -20.03
C GLY A 65 -11.75 20.35 -20.22
N ASN A 66 -13.07 20.42 -19.99
CA ASN A 66 -13.82 21.67 -19.97
C ASN A 66 -13.37 22.65 -18.89
N THR A 67 -12.55 22.21 -17.93
CA THR A 67 -12.00 23.03 -16.85
C THR A 67 -10.78 23.87 -17.25
N GLN A 68 -10.27 23.71 -18.47
CA GLN A 68 -9.07 24.39 -18.94
C GLN A 68 -9.23 25.91 -18.91
N SER A 69 -8.24 26.61 -18.37
CA SER A 69 -8.23 28.08 -18.26
C SER A 69 -6.82 28.61 -18.47
N SER A 70 -6.72 29.81 -19.07
CA SER A 70 -5.46 30.54 -19.26
C SER A 70 -5.28 31.68 -18.25
N LEU A 71 -6.12 31.74 -17.20
CA LEU A 71 -6.05 32.82 -16.20
C LEU A 71 -4.83 32.69 -15.29
N GLU A 72 -4.46 31.46 -14.98
CA GLU A 72 -3.29 31.09 -14.18
C GLU A 72 -2.73 29.79 -14.76
N ALA A 73 -1.42 29.60 -14.69
CA ALA A 73 -0.75 28.35 -15.05
C ALA A 73 0.50 28.18 -14.18
N HIS A 74 0.80 26.94 -13.78
CA HIS A 74 2.06 26.64 -13.12
C HIS A 74 3.14 26.39 -14.18
N SER A 75 2.80 25.59 -15.19
CA SER A 75 3.64 25.40 -16.37
C SER A 75 2.86 25.70 -17.64
N GLY A 76 3.56 26.07 -18.71
CA GLY A 76 2.91 26.37 -20.00
C GLY A 76 2.01 27.60 -19.96
N LYS A 77 0.80 27.46 -20.50
CA LYS A 77 -0.18 28.54 -20.71
C LYS A 77 -1.53 28.25 -20.06
N TYR A 78 -1.81 27.01 -19.70
CA TYR A 78 -3.12 26.58 -19.25
C TYR A 78 -3.03 25.77 -17.95
N SER A 79 -4.08 25.88 -17.13
CA SER A 79 -4.30 25.02 -15.97
C SER A 79 -5.78 24.61 -15.90
N ALA A 80 -6.12 23.73 -14.95
CA ALA A 80 -7.51 23.41 -14.64
C ALA A 80 -8.07 24.38 -13.59
N LEU A 81 -9.09 25.16 -13.97
CA LEU A 81 -9.87 26.00 -13.08
C LEU A 81 -11.11 25.25 -12.59
N THR A 82 -11.18 25.04 -11.28
CA THR A 82 -12.32 24.41 -10.61
C THR A 82 -13.14 25.45 -9.84
N ILE A 83 -14.47 25.34 -9.94
CA ILE A 83 -15.43 26.25 -9.29
C ILE A 83 -16.30 25.41 -8.34
N PRO A 84 -16.48 25.83 -7.08
CA PRO A 84 -17.31 25.09 -6.12
C PRO A 84 -18.72 24.82 -6.65
N LYS A 85 -19.26 23.63 -6.38
CA LYS A 85 -20.61 23.13 -6.73
C LYS A 85 -20.90 22.95 -8.23
N THR A 86 -20.39 23.80 -9.11
CA THR A 86 -20.66 23.71 -10.57
C THR A 86 -19.60 22.90 -11.30
N GLN A 87 -18.34 23.01 -10.87
CA GLN A 87 -17.19 22.42 -11.55
C GLN A 87 -16.11 22.06 -10.53
N ALA A 88 -16.49 21.26 -9.54
CA ALA A 88 -15.67 21.00 -8.37
C ALA A 88 -14.54 19.98 -8.62
N PHE A 89 -14.55 19.25 -9.74
CA PHE A 89 -13.56 18.21 -10.03
C PHE A 89 -12.84 18.48 -11.34
N ALA A 90 -11.56 18.11 -11.41
CA ALA A 90 -10.77 18.18 -12.63
C ALA A 90 -9.72 17.06 -12.73
N MET A 91 -9.10 16.94 -13.91
CA MET A 91 -7.94 16.08 -14.19
C MET A 91 -8.14 14.61 -13.78
N GLY A 92 -9.35 14.07 -13.95
CA GLY A 92 -9.67 12.72 -13.52
C GLY A 92 -8.98 11.65 -14.38
N TYR A 93 -8.08 10.85 -13.80
CA TYR A 93 -7.46 9.70 -14.45
C TYR A 93 -7.94 8.40 -13.82
N LYS A 94 -8.36 7.43 -14.64
CA LYS A 94 -8.85 6.14 -14.16
C LYS A 94 -7.97 5.02 -14.71
N ILE A 95 -7.63 4.08 -13.85
CA ILE A 95 -7.03 2.79 -14.22
C ILE A 95 -7.97 1.67 -13.77
N ASN A 96 -8.08 0.62 -14.58
CA ASN A 96 -8.94 -0.53 -14.32
C ASN A 96 -8.09 -1.76 -13.97
N GLY A 97 -8.65 -2.66 -13.15
CA GLY A 97 -8.02 -3.93 -12.84
C GLY A 97 -6.79 -3.82 -11.93
N VAL A 98 -6.86 -2.95 -10.93
CA VAL A 98 -5.82 -2.75 -9.93
C VAL A 98 -5.84 -3.88 -8.90
N ASP A 99 -4.65 -4.45 -8.67
CA ASP A 99 -4.41 -5.54 -7.73
C ASP A 99 -3.73 -5.06 -6.44
N PRO A 100 -3.59 -5.92 -5.42
CA PRO A 100 -2.88 -5.62 -4.19
C PRO A 100 -1.41 -5.24 -4.37
N ASP A 101 -0.86 -4.55 -3.39
CA ASP A 101 0.56 -4.19 -3.30
C ASP A 101 1.05 -3.29 -4.46
N TRP A 102 0.13 -2.62 -5.16
CA TRP A 102 0.45 -1.62 -6.15
C TRP A 102 0.80 -0.31 -5.42
N TYR A 103 1.95 0.25 -5.76
CA TYR A 103 2.41 1.50 -5.15
C TYR A 103 2.43 2.63 -6.19
N PHE A 104 1.86 3.78 -5.80
CA PHE A 104 1.75 4.98 -6.60
C PHE A 104 2.32 6.17 -5.87
N ASN A 105 3.04 7.00 -6.61
CA ASN A 105 3.36 8.37 -6.21
C ASN A 105 2.55 9.30 -7.12
N VAL A 106 1.74 10.16 -6.52
CA VAL A 106 0.81 11.04 -7.21
C VAL A 106 1.04 12.45 -6.75
N SER A 107 1.16 13.41 -7.67
CA SER A 107 1.35 14.81 -7.30
C SER A 107 0.63 15.75 -8.24
N VAL A 108 0.28 16.93 -7.76
CA VAL A 108 -0.30 18.01 -8.57
C VAL A 108 0.10 19.36 -7.97
N TRP A 109 0.26 20.38 -8.81
CA TRP A 109 0.42 21.75 -8.35
C TRP A 109 -0.96 22.40 -8.17
N ARG A 110 -1.10 23.16 -7.10
CA ARG A 110 -2.33 23.85 -6.73
C ARG A 110 -2.07 25.30 -6.39
N LYS A 111 -2.93 26.20 -6.87
CA LYS A 111 -3.00 27.60 -6.42
C LYS A 111 -4.41 27.90 -5.93
N SER A 112 -4.53 28.30 -4.66
CA SER A 112 -5.80 28.64 -4.02
C SER A 112 -5.62 29.71 -2.94
N LYS A 113 -6.66 30.53 -2.71
CA LYS A 113 -6.59 31.63 -1.74
C LYS A 113 -6.62 31.19 -0.28
N ASN A 114 -7.26 30.05 0.00
CA ASN A 114 -7.59 29.59 1.36
C ASN A 114 -6.99 28.21 1.69
N GLY A 115 -6.07 27.72 0.87
CA GLY A 115 -5.47 26.40 1.04
C GLY A 115 -6.43 25.22 0.81
N LYS A 116 -7.65 25.46 0.30
CA LYS A 116 -8.58 24.40 -0.16
C LYS A 116 -8.20 23.92 -1.56
N GLY A 117 -8.83 22.82 -1.96
CA GLY A 117 -8.46 22.07 -3.15
C GLY A 117 -7.56 20.89 -2.78
N ALA A 118 -8.05 19.68 -3.02
CA ALA A 118 -7.41 18.44 -2.62
C ALA A 118 -6.94 17.63 -3.84
N LEU A 119 -5.84 16.90 -3.66
CA LEU A 119 -5.48 15.76 -4.49
C LEU A 119 -6.12 14.52 -3.87
N VAL A 120 -6.78 13.69 -4.68
CA VAL A 120 -7.53 12.52 -4.22
C VAL A 120 -7.16 11.29 -5.05
N VAL A 121 -7.00 10.16 -4.35
CA VAL A 121 -6.92 8.83 -4.94
C VAL A 121 -7.99 7.97 -4.27
N ALA A 122 -8.87 7.36 -5.06
CA ALA A 122 -9.98 6.58 -4.54
C ALA A 122 -10.17 5.31 -5.37
N ALA A 123 -10.50 4.20 -4.71
CA ALA A 123 -11.06 3.03 -5.38
C ALA A 123 -12.55 3.26 -5.70
N ASP A 124 -13.11 2.45 -6.58
CA ASP A 124 -14.55 2.36 -6.80
C ASP A 124 -15.30 1.99 -5.51
N ASN A 125 -14.78 1.05 -4.73
CA ASN A 125 -15.16 0.85 -3.34
C ASN A 125 -14.28 1.72 -2.42
N THR A 126 -14.81 2.86 -1.99
CA THR A 126 -14.08 3.80 -1.12
C THR A 126 -13.74 3.24 0.26
N GLU A 127 -14.39 2.17 0.71
CA GLU A 127 -14.00 1.48 1.96
C GLU A 127 -12.66 0.74 1.81
N LEU A 128 -12.28 0.36 0.58
CA LEU A 128 -10.98 -0.25 0.31
C LEU A 128 -9.86 0.77 0.23
N LEU A 129 -10.15 1.96 -0.32
CA LEU A 129 -9.19 3.04 -0.45
C LEU A 129 -9.87 4.37 -0.74
N TYR A 130 -9.64 5.35 0.12
CA TYR A 130 -9.91 6.76 -0.13
C TYR A 130 -8.84 7.59 0.58
N GLU A 131 -7.92 8.16 -0.19
CA GLU A 131 -6.83 8.99 0.30
C GLU A 131 -6.94 10.38 -0.30
N ALA A 132 -6.85 11.42 0.54
CA ALA A 132 -6.94 12.79 0.11
C ALA A 132 -5.98 13.68 0.90
N THR A 133 -5.35 14.64 0.22
CA THR A 133 -4.48 15.63 0.88
C THR A 133 -4.75 17.04 0.39
N THR A 134 -4.61 17.98 1.31
CA THR A 134 -4.53 19.43 1.04
C THR A 134 -3.21 20.03 1.53
N PHE A 135 -2.33 19.19 2.08
CA PHE A 135 -1.05 19.58 2.64
C PHE A 135 0.00 19.73 1.54
N ALA A 136 0.69 20.87 1.55
CA ALA A 136 1.76 21.15 0.63
C ALA A 136 3.05 20.45 1.06
N VAL A 137 3.74 19.82 0.11
CA VAL A 137 5.10 19.26 0.29
C VAL A 137 6.18 20.15 -0.31
N ASP A 138 5.78 21.10 -1.17
CA ASP A 138 6.67 22.08 -1.81
C ASP A 138 5.87 23.33 -2.19
N SER A 139 6.55 24.44 -2.48
CA SER A 139 5.94 25.71 -2.86
C SER A 139 6.83 26.57 -3.72
N THR A 140 6.23 27.35 -4.61
CA THR A 140 6.90 28.37 -5.41
C THR A 140 6.60 29.79 -4.89
N PRO A 141 7.46 30.79 -5.17
CA PRO A 141 7.24 32.18 -4.72
C PRO A 141 5.96 32.83 -5.25
N ASP A 142 5.42 32.38 -6.38
CA ASP A 142 4.23 32.91 -7.04
C ASP A 142 2.92 32.24 -6.55
N GLY A 143 3.00 31.45 -5.46
CA GLY A 143 1.85 30.96 -4.71
C GLY A 143 1.32 29.60 -5.14
N TRP A 144 2.00 28.89 -6.04
CA TRP A 144 1.71 27.49 -6.30
C TRP A 144 2.31 26.61 -5.21
N VAL A 145 1.57 25.58 -4.83
CA VAL A 145 2.03 24.57 -3.88
C VAL A 145 1.86 23.17 -4.46
N LYS A 146 2.82 22.28 -4.19
CA LYS A 146 2.75 20.90 -4.64
C LYS A 146 2.04 20.06 -3.59
N LEU A 147 0.97 19.39 -4.00
CA LEU A 147 0.33 18.32 -3.22
C LEU A 147 0.90 16.97 -3.67
N GLN A 148 1.07 16.04 -2.73
CA GLN A 148 1.57 14.70 -3.03
C GLN A 148 0.92 13.63 -2.15
N LEU A 149 0.60 12.49 -2.75
CA LEU A 149 0.16 11.27 -2.08
C LEU A 149 1.05 10.09 -2.49
N ASP A 150 1.41 9.28 -1.51
CA ASP A 150 2.04 7.98 -1.69
C ASP A 150 1.02 6.91 -1.30
N VAL A 151 0.57 6.14 -2.28
CA VAL A 151 -0.59 5.25 -2.14
C VAL A 151 -0.18 3.81 -2.36
N LEU A 152 -0.45 2.96 -1.37
CA LEU A 152 -0.28 1.51 -1.43
C LEU A 152 -1.66 0.84 -1.45
N THR A 153 -1.93 0.00 -2.45
CA THR A 153 -3.21 -0.71 -2.52
C THR A 153 -3.28 -1.85 -1.51
N SER A 154 -4.42 -1.94 -0.83
CA SER A 154 -4.69 -2.93 0.23
C SER A 154 -4.65 -4.37 -0.30
N LEU A 155 -4.37 -5.32 0.59
CA LEU A 155 -4.40 -6.77 0.32
C LEU A 155 -5.77 -7.29 -0.11
N LEU A 156 -6.83 -6.52 0.13
CA LEU A 156 -8.20 -6.83 -0.25
C LEU A 156 -8.55 -6.40 -1.67
N PHE A 157 -7.66 -5.70 -2.38
CA PHE A 157 -7.88 -5.36 -3.77
C PHE A 157 -7.99 -6.63 -4.62
N SER A 158 -8.95 -6.64 -5.54
CA SER A 158 -9.09 -7.69 -6.54
C SER A 158 -9.68 -7.04 -7.78
N HIS A 159 -8.83 -6.72 -8.74
CA HIS A 159 -9.21 -6.05 -9.99
C HIS A 159 -10.11 -4.81 -9.79
N GLN A 160 -9.84 -4.00 -8.77
CA GLN A 160 -10.61 -2.79 -8.49
C GLN A 160 -10.26 -1.69 -9.48
N ASP A 161 -11.19 -0.76 -9.73
CA ASP A 161 -10.86 0.45 -10.46
C ASP A 161 -10.28 1.50 -9.49
N LEU A 162 -9.25 2.23 -9.91
CA LEU A 162 -8.65 3.31 -9.12
C LEU A 162 -8.71 4.62 -9.91
N ILE A 163 -9.17 5.68 -9.26
CA ILE A 163 -9.29 7.02 -9.84
C ILE A 163 -8.41 8.01 -9.09
N PHE A 164 -7.71 8.84 -9.86
CA PHE A 164 -6.87 9.94 -9.41
C PHE A 164 -7.50 11.23 -9.90
N TYR A 165 -7.73 12.21 -9.03
CA TYR A 165 -8.38 13.46 -9.44
C TYR A 165 -8.09 14.58 -8.46
N VAL A 166 -8.42 15.81 -8.86
CA VAL A 166 -8.41 16.96 -7.99
C VAL A 166 -9.83 17.40 -7.64
N TRP A 167 -10.01 17.87 -6.42
CA TRP A 167 -11.32 18.26 -5.89
C TRP A 167 -11.26 19.62 -5.19
N ASN A 168 -12.04 20.57 -5.68
CA ASN A 168 -12.36 21.81 -4.98
C ASN A 168 -13.41 21.56 -3.89
N ASN A 169 -12.91 21.29 -2.69
CA ASN A 169 -13.68 21.18 -1.45
C ASN A 169 -13.84 22.50 -0.70
N GLY A 170 -13.60 23.63 -1.37
CA GLY A 170 -13.64 24.97 -0.80
C GLY A 170 -14.85 25.79 -1.22
N THR A 171 -14.75 27.10 -0.98
CA THR A 171 -15.77 28.10 -1.32
C THR A 171 -15.30 29.11 -2.38
N ASP A 172 -14.03 29.05 -2.80
CA ASP A 172 -13.45 29.89 -3.86
C ASP A 172 -12.92 28.99 -4.98
N SER A 173 -12.65 29.59 -6.13
CA SER A 173 -11.93 28.98 -7.25
C SER A 173 -10.56 28.42 -6.83
N VAL A 174 -10.20 27.30 -7.45
CA VAL A 174 -8.89 26.67 -7.28
C VAL A 174 -8.33 26.30 -8.65
N TYR A 175 -7.06 26.63 -8.85
CA TYR A 175 -6.30 26.21 -10.03
C TYR A 175 -5.47 24.98 -9.70
N PHE A 176 -5.46 24.01 -10.60
CA PHE A 176 -4.63 22.82 -10.54
C PHE A 176 -3.87 22.64 -11.83
N ASP A 177 -2.62 22.22 -11.74
CA ASP A 177 -1.77 22.02 -12.89
C ASP A 177 -0.77 20.87 -12.66
N ASP A 178 -0.23 20.32 -13.75
CA ASP A 178 0.81 19.30 -13.74
C ASP A 178 0.48 18.09 -12.83
N LEU A 179 -0.70 17.49 -12.99
CA LEU A 179 -1.02 16.23 -12.32
C LEU A 179 -0.13 15.12 -12.88
N VAL A 180 0.61 14.45 -12.00
CA VAL A 180 1.49 13.32 -12.31
C VAL A 180 1.01 12.10 -11.55
N VAL A 181 0.78 11.00 -12.27
CA VAL A 181 0.52 9.68 -11.68
C VAL A 181 1.65 8.73 -12.07
N LYS A 182 2.41 8.24 -11.09
CA LYS A 182 3.55 7.35 -11.30
C LYS A 182 3.32 6.01 -10.64
N ARG A 183 3.38 4.92 -11.40
CA ARG A 183 3.47 3.56 -10.86
C ARG A 183 4.91 3.27 -10.47
N LEU A 184 5.12 2.90 -9.22
CA LEU A 184 6.41 2.48 -8.70
C LEU A 184 6.36 1.01 -8.29
N LYS A 185 7.51 0.35 -8.31
CA LYS A 185 7.62 -1.04 -7.84
C LYS A 185 7.46 -1.13 -6.31
N ARG A 186 7.88 -0.08 -5.60
CA ARG A 186 7.89 0.06 -4.13
C ARG A 186 8.20 1.52 -3.76
N PRO A 187 8.01 1.92 -2.49
CA PRO A 187 8.49 3.19 -1.97
C PRO A 187 10.00 3.35 -2.17
N ASP A 188 10.41 4.59 -2.43
CA ASP A 188 11.81 4.98 -2.34
C ASP A 188 12.11 5.39 -0.90
N TYR A 189 13.19 4.83 -0.34
CA TYR A 189 13.55 5.08 1.04
C TYR A 189 14.83 5.93 1.08
N PRO A 190 14.91 6.94 1.95
CA PRO A 190 16.10 7.77 2.05
C PRO A 190 17.30 6.93 2.49
N ASN A 191 18.49 7.46 2.22
CA ASN A 191 19.71 6.93 2.81
C ASN A 191 19.74 7.27 4.30
N TYR A 192 19.66 6.24 5.15
CA TYR A 192 19.74 6.38 6.60
C TYR A 192 21.19 6.54 7.05
N ARG A 193 21.41 7.33 8.11
CA ARG A 193 22.73 7.48 8.73
C ARG A 193 23.07 6.29 9.62
N GLU A 194 22.03 5.68 10.19
CA GLU A 194 22.09 4.51 11.04
C GLU A 194 22.53 3.28 10.24
N GLN A 195 23.34 2.43 10.87
CA GLN A 195 23.72 1.15 10.28
C GLN A 195 22.48 0.27 10.12
N PRO A 196 22.22 -0.29 8.93
CA PRO A 196 21.06 -1.13 8.70
C PRO A 196 21.22 -2.49 9.38
N LEU A 197 20.10 -3.08 9.78
CA LEU A 197 20.01 -4.51 9.99
C LEU A 197 19.77 -5.18 8.63
N VAL A 198 20.61 -6.14 8.26
CA VAL A 198 20.48 -6.84 6.97
C VAL A 198 20.01 -8.26 7.21
N ILE A 199 18.91 -8.66 6.58
CA ILE A 199 18.39 -10.04 6.57
C ILE A 199 18.72 -10.65 5.21
N GLU A 200 19.39 -11.80 5.23
CA GLU A 200 19.64 -12.59 4.03
C GLU A 200 19.00 -13.99 4.18
N MET A 201 18.22 -14.39 3.19
CA MET A 201 17.57 -15.69 3.13
C MET A 201 17.67 -16.25 1.70
N ASP A 202 17.85 -17.56 1.59
CA ASP A 202 17.85 -18.23 0.29
C ASP A 202 16.46 -18.21 -0.36
N THR A 203 16.41 -18.54 -1.65
CA THR A 203 15.17 -18.54 -2.43
C THR A 203 14.09 -19.45 -1.85
N PHE A 204 14.46 -20.61 -1.30
CA PHE A 204 13.50 -21.55 -0.72
C PHE A 204 12.88 -21.00 0.58
N ALA A 205 13.71 -20.41 1.44
CA ALA A 205 13.28 -19.73 2.66
C ALA A 205 12.36 -18.54 2.34
N TYR A 206 12.73 -17.72 1.35
CA TYR A 206 11.90 -16.61 0.89
C TYR A 206 10.55 -17.09 0.36
N LEU A 207 10.53 -18.09 -0.53
CA LEU A 207 9.29 -18.64 -1.10
C LEU A 207 8.38 -19.22 -0.03
N LYS A 208 8.94 -19.87 1.00
CA LYS A 208 8.15 -20.36 2.13
C LYS A 208 7.49 -19.22 2.93
N ILE A 209 8.22 -18.14 3.20
CA ILE A 209 7.66 -16.93 3.84
C ILE A 209 6.57 -16.31 2.94
N TYR A 210 6.84 -16.19 1.65
CA TYR A 210 5.90 -15.63 0.68
C TYR A 210 4.61 -16.45 0.60
N ASN A 211 4.70 -17.77 0.55
CA ASN A 211 3.54 -18.65 0.55
C ASN A 211 2.73 -18.52 1.85
N LYS A 212 3.41 -18.40 2.99
CA LYS A 212 2.73 -18.16 4.27
C LYS A 212 1.98 -16.82 4.30
N ARG A 213 2.54 -15.78 3.68
CA ARG A 213 1.84 -14.50 3.49
C ARG A 213 0.59 -14.68 2.62
N ARG A 214 0.69 -15.38 1.50
CA ARG A 214 -0.44 -15.63 0.59
C ARG A 214 -1.57 -16.41 1.27
N GLU A 215 -1.21 -17.41 2.07
CA GLU A 215 -2.13 -18.15 2.93
C GLU A 215 -2.84 -17.19 3.91
N ALA A 216 -2.08 -16.39 4.66
CA ALA A 216 -2.65 -15.43 5.62
C ALA A 216 -3.64 -14.45 4.97
N ILE A 217 -3.30 -13.92 3.79
CA ILE A 217 -4.19 -13.05 3.01
C ILE A 217 -5.48 -13.77 2.65
N SER A 218 -5.38 -15.01 2.16
CA SER A 218 -6.54 -15.81 1.79
C SER A 218 -7.42 -16.16 3.00
N GLU A 219 -6.84 -16.29 4.19
CA GLU A 219 -7.55 -16.61 5.42
C GLU A 219 -8.04 -15.38 6.20
N GLY A 220 -7.53 -14.19 5.86
CA GLY A 220 -7.78 -12.92 6.55
C GLY A 220 -7.00 -12.72 7.86
N VAL A 221 -6.23 -13.73 8.30
CA VAL A 221 -5.39 -13.70 9.51
C VAL A 221 -4.14 -14.54 9.31
N LEU A 222 -3.03 -14.13 9.93
CA LEU A 222 -1.78 -14.88 9.96
C LEU A 222 -1.78 -15.88 11.12
N GLN A 223 -1.91 -17.17 10.83
CA GLN A 223 -1.77 -18.24 11.83
C GLN A 223 -0.34 -18.78 11.84
N SER A 224 0.42 -18.47 12.88
CA SER A 224 1.80 -18.90 13.02
C SER A 224 1.95 -20.26 13.72
N SER A 225 2.88 -21.09 13.24
CA SER A 225 3.23 -22.40 13.79
C SER A 225 4.75 -22.62 13.85
N ASP A 226 5.18 -23.68 14.53
CA ASP A 226 6.61 -24.04 14.59
C ASP A 226 7.19 -24.47 13.23
N ASN A 227 6.34 -24.87 12.30
CA ASN A 227 6.76 -25.21 10.94
C ASN A 227 7.03 -23.97 10.08
N ASP A 228 6.66 -22.76 10.51
CA ASP A 228 6.82 -21.54 9.70
C ASP A 228 8.21 -20.92 9.79
N TRP A 229 9.07 -21.40 10.70
CA TRP A 229 10.44 -20.92 10.80
C TRP A 229 11.25 -21.32 9.56
N VAL A 230 12.01 -20.36 9.04
CA VAL A 230 13.03 -20.55 8.00
C VAL A 230 14.40 -20.15 8.52
N LYS A 231 15.46 -20.76 7.97
CA LYS A 231 16.84 -20.39 8.30
C LYS A 231 17.27 -19.18 7.47
N GLY A 232 18.13 -18.36 8.02
CA GLY A 232 18.73 -17.23 7.32
C GLY A 232 19.90 -16.65 8.08
N PHE A 233 20.36 -15.48 7.64
CA PHE A 233 21.41 -14.71 8.27
C PHE A 233 20.91 -13.31 8.60
N VAL A 234 21.41 -12.77 9.70
CA VAL A 234 21.26 -11.37 10.05
C VAL A 234 22.64 -10.75 10.22
N TYR A 235 22.85 -9.59 9.61
CA TYR A 235 24.03 -8.77 9.81
C TYR A 235 23.63 -7.52 10.58
N GLY A 236 24.24 -7.31 11.73
CA GLY A 236 24.05 -6.14 12.59
C GLY A 236 25.27 -5.96 13.47
N ASP A 237 25.62 -4.72 13.81
CA ASP A 237 26.83 -4.39 14.60
C ASP A 237 28.11 -5.02 14.01
N SER A 238 28.22 -5.00 12.68
CA SER A 238 29.32 -5.62 11.91
C SER A 238 29.50 -7.13 12.14
N LYS A 239 28.50 -7.83 12.69
CA LYS A 239 28.54 -9.27 12.96
C LYS A 239 27.47 -10.01 12.16
N MET A 240 27.88 -11.12 11.53
CA MET A 240 26.96 -12.07 10.94
C MET A 240 26.45 -13.06 12.00
N MET A 241 25.14 -13.29 12.01
CA MET A 241 24.46 -14.20 12.91
C MET A 241 23.59 -15.17 12.12
N LYS A 242 23.77 -16.47 12.36
CA LYS A 242 22.80 -17.48 11.91
C LYS A 242 21.51 -17.28 12.70
N VAL A 243 20.38 -17.18 12.00
CA VAL A 243 19.07 -16.97 12.60
C VAL A 243 18.04 -17.98 12.09
N LYS A 244 16.95 -18.11 12.84
CA LYS A 244 15.66 -18.52 12.28
C LYS A 244 14.75 -17.31 12.24
N LEU A 245 13.95 -17.15 11.18
CA LEU A 245 12.93 -16.10 11.10
C LEU A 245 11.59 -16.63 10.59
N ARG A 246 10.52 -15.90 10.87
CA ARG A 246 9.16 -16.11 10.33
C ARG A 246 8.42 -14.78 10.26
N LEU A 247 7.27 -14.75 9.58
CA LEU A 247 6.35 -13.60 9.65
C LEU A 247 5.89 -13.38 11.09
N LYS A 248 5.68 -12.11 11.45
CA LYS A 248 5.13 -11.68 12.73
C LYS A 248 3.75 -11.08 12.55
N GLY A 249 2.95 -11.19 13.61
CA GLY A 249 1.60 -10.64 13.67
C GLY A 249 0.58 -11.76 13.59
N ASP A 250 -0.67 -11.36 13.84
CA ASP A 250 -1.86 -12.17 13.63
C ASP A 250 -2.78 -11.44 12.63
N TRP A 251 -2.84 -10.11 12.72
CA TRP A 251 -3.43 -9.24 11.70
C TRP A 251 -2.54 -9.07 10.45
N LEU A 252 -3.19 -8.69 9.34
CA LEU A 252 -2.55 -8.53 8.03
C LEU A 252 -1.80 -7.20 7.88
N ASP A 253 -1.99 -6.24 8.77
CA ASP A 253 -1.27 -4.96 8.86
C ASP A 253 0.26 -5.16 8.82
N HIS A 254 0.75 -6.23 9.45
CA HIS A 254 2.15 -6.61 9.44
C HIS A 254 2.66 -7.12 8.08
N LEU A 255 1.78 -7.35 7.09
CA LEU A 255 2.07 -8.04 5.83
C LEU A 255 1.79 -7.18 4.59
N TRP A 256 1.39 -5.91 4.76
CA TRP A 256 1.05 -5.01 3.66
C TRP A 256 2.27 -4.67 2.78
N GLY A 257 2.03 -4.57 1.47
CA GLY A 257 3.04 -4.17 0.50
C GLY A 257 4.27 -5.06 0.53
N ASP A 258 5.44 -4.41 0.48
CA ASP A 258 6.74 -5.07 0.49
C ASP A 258 7.47 -4.97 1.83
N LYS A 259 6.81 -4.42 2.87
CA LYS A 259 7.36 -4.06 4.19
C LYS A 259 6.88 -5.01 5.29
N TRP A 260 7.15 -6.31 5.13
CA TRP A 260 6.65 -7.33 6.07
C TRP A 260 7.38 -7.30 7.40
N SER A 261 6.66 -7.66 8.47
CA SER A 261 7.20 -7.79 9.81
C SER A 261 7.72 -9.21 10.07
N TYR A 262 8.85 -9.32 10.75
CA TYR A 262 9.52 -10.58 11.03
C TYR A 262 9.75 -10.76 12.53
N ARG A 263 9.62 -12.00 13.01
CA ARG A 263 10.19 -12.44 14.28
C ARG A 263 11.47 -13.21 13.99
N ILE A 264 12.54 -12.87 14.68
CA ILE A 264 13.91 -13.35 14.44
C ILE A 264 14.42 -13.99 15.73
N LYS A 265 15.00 -15.19 15.60
CA LYS A 265 15.65 -15.94 16.67
C LYS A 265 17.13 -16.14 16.31
N ALA A 266 18.01 -15.50 17.05
CA ALA A 266 19.46 -15.69 16.92
C ALA A 266 19.87 -17.10 17.38
N GLY A 267 20.78 -17.71 16.63
CA GLY A 267 21.37 -19.00 16.97
C GLY A 267 22.11 -18.98 18.30
N LYS A 268 22.44 -20.16 18.84
CA LYS A 268 23.15 -20.29 20.12
C LYS A 268 24.43 -19.46 20.13
N GLY A 269 24.66 -18.69 21.20
CA GLY A 269 25.82 -17.82 21.36
C GLY A 269 25.76 -16.49 20.58
N ASN A 270 24.68 -16.22 19.85
CA ASN A 270 24.47 -14.96 19.15
C ASN A 270 23.33 -14.14 19.77
N ALA A 271 23.47 -12.83 19.66
CA ALA A 271 22.48 -11.84 20.02
C ALA A 271 22.76 -10.57 19.23
N TRP A 272 21.72 -9.83 18.86
CA TRP A 272 21.81 -8.50 18.27
C TRP A 272 21.30 -7.48 19.28
N ASN A 273 22.03 -6.41 19.57
CA ASN A 273 21.64 -5.45 20.62
C ASN A 273 21.28 -6.13 21.98
N ARG A 274 22.01 -7.19 22.34
CA ARG A 274 21.73 -8.05 23.52
C ARG A 274 20.33 -8.72 23.48
N LEU A 275 19.78 -8.95 22.29
CA LEU A 275 18.51 -9.63 22.04
C LEU A 275 18.76 -10.98 21.37
N ARG A 276 18.23 -12.06 21.96
CA ARG A 276 18.27 -13.38 21.33
C ARG A 276 17.07 -13.62 20.43
N THR A 277 15.89 -13.19 20.87
CA THR A 277 14.69 -13.17 20.05
C THR A 277 14.15 -11.76 20.04
N PHE A 278 13.91 -11.25 18.84
CA PHE A 278 13.38 -9.92 18.65
C PHE A 278 12.54 -9.90 17.39
N SER A 279 11.82 -8.81 17.21
CA SER A 279 11.04 -8.55 16.03
C SER A 279 11.58 -7.33 15.31
N VAL A 280 11.47 -7.33 13.99
CA VAL A 280 11.50 -6.10 13.20
C VAL A 280 10.12 -5.97 12.56
N GLN A 281 9.42 -4.88 12.82
CA GLN A 281 8.05 -4.65 12.37
C GLN A 281 7.90 -3.31 11.66
N THR A 282 6.94 -3.25 10.73
CA THR A 282 6.52 -1.96 10.16
C THR A 282 6.04 -1.05 11.30
N PRO A 283 6.53 0.20 11.41
CA PRO A 283 6.08 1.12 12.46
C PRO A 283 4.57 1.40 12.38
N GLU A 284 3.99 1.37 11.19
CA GLU A 284 2.56 1.62 10.94
C GLU A 284 1.65 0.67 11.74
N ALA A 285 2.03 -0.61 11.87
CA ALA A 285 1.30 -1.61 12.65
C ALA A 285 1.24 -1.29 14.16
N ARG A 286 1.99 -0.28 14.62
CA ARG A 286 2.08 0.17 16.01
C ARG A 286 2.04 1.70 16.12
N ASP A 287 1.28 2.34 15.24
CA ASP A 287 1.05 3.79 15.28
C ASP A 287 2.35 4.62 15.30
N PHE A 288 3.31 4.16 14.50
CA PHE A 288 4.60 4.81 14.26
C PHE A 288 5.40 5.11 15.54
N MET A 289 5.45 6.38 15.94
CA MET A 289 6.23 6.84 17.09
C MET A 289 5.52 6.61 18.43
N MET A 290 4.21 6.39 18.42
CA MET A 290 3.42 6.32 19.66
C MET A 290 3.82 5.12 20.51
N GLU A 291 4.08 3.96 19.90
CA GLU A 291 4.58 2.78 20.63
C GLU A 291 5.94 3.05 21.30
N TRP A 292 6.87 3.68 20.57
CA TRP A 292 8.17 4.06 21.14
C TRP A 292 7.99 5.03 22.33
N MET A 293 7.09 6.01 22.20
CA MET A 293 6.77 6.96 23.27
C MET A 293 6.16 6.24 24.48
N ALA A 294 5.27 5.28 24.27
CA ALA A 294 4.68 4.46 25.32
C ALA A 294 5.76 3.69 26.10
N HIS A 295 6.69 3.02 25.40
CA HIS A 295 7.83 2.36 26.04
C HIS A 295 8.69 3.31 26.87
N LYS A 296 8.93 4.54 26.40
CA LYS A 296 9.65 5.56 27.18
C LYS A 296 8.89 5.98 28.44
N LEU A 297 7.58 6.16 28.33
CA LEU A 297 6.72 6.50 29.46
C LEU A 297 6.74 5.37 30.51
N TYR A 298 6.54 4.12 30.09
CA TYR A 298 6.57 2.95 30.97
C TYR A 298 7.91 2.83 31.71
N GLY A 299 9.02 2.93 30.99
CA GLY A 299 10.35 2.93 31.60
C GLY A 299 10.55 4.06 32.62
N SER A 300 10.02 5.25 32.35
CA SER A 300 10.10 6.39 33.29
C SER A 300 9.29 6.20 34.59
N LYS A 301 8.34 5.26 34.58
CA LYS A 301 7.47 4.93 35.72
C LYS A 301 7.79 3.58 36.34
N ASP A 302 8.94 3.00 36.02
CA ASP A 302 9.36 1.67 36.46
C ASP A 302 8.34 0.56 36.12
N VAL A 303 7.57 0.76 35.04
CA VAL A 303 6.66 -0.26 34.49
C VAL A 303 7.47 -1.15 33.55
N LEU A 304 7.45 -2.47 33.80
CA LEU A 304 8.16 -3.46 32.99
C LEU A 304 7.76 -3.33 31.52
N THR A 305 8.74 -3.17 30.64
CA THR A 305 8.49 -2.97 29.22
C THR A 305 9.58 -3.59 28.34
N THR A 306 9.23 -3.95 27.10
CA THR A 306 10.20 -4.47 26.12
C THR A 306 11.13 -3.35 25.66
N ARG A 307 12.39 -3.71 25.35
CA ARG A 307 13.26 -2.76 24.64
C ARG A 307 12.75 -2.54 23.23
N TYR A 308 12.63 -1.28 22.84
CA TYR A 308 12.08 -0.84 21.56
C TYR A 308 12.95 0.26 20.94
N GLY A 309 13.08 0.24 19.63
CA GLY A 309 13.75 1.30 18.87
C GLY A 309 13.49 1.21 17.39
N PHE A 310 14.25 1.96 16.61
CA PHE A 310 14.15 1.94 15.15
C PHE A 310 15.48 1.51 14.52
N VAL A 311 15.39 0.85 13.37
CA VAL A 311 16.55 0.41 12.58
C VAL A 311 16.18 0.37 11.10
N PRO A 312 17.03 0.87 10.18
CA PRO A 312 16.84 0.63 8.76
C PRO A 312 16.95 -0.86 8.46
N LEU A 313 16.06 -1.40 7.64
CA LEU A 313 16.06 -2.81 7.29
C LEU A 313 16.41 -3.00 5.81
N ILE A 314 17.34 -3.91 5.55
CA ILE A 314 17.62 -4.44 4.22
C ILE A 314 17.27 -5.92 4.22
N VAL A 315 16.52 -6.39 3.23
CA VAL A 315 16.17 -7.81 3.07
C VAL A 315 16.58 -8.25 1.66
N ASN A 316 17.45 -9.26 1.56
CA ASN A 316 17.98 -9.78 0.29
C ASN A 316 18.46 -8.65 -0.64
N ASN A 317 19.39 -7.82 -0.14
CA ASN A 317 19.94 -6.65 -0.84
C ASN A 317 18.92 -5.57 -1.28
N GLN A 318 17.75 -5.50 -0.63
CA GLN A 318 16.74 -4.49 -0.92
C GLN A 318 16.38 -3.70 0.33
N SER A 319 16.52 -2.37 0.27
CA SER A 319 16.05 -1.48 1.34
C SER A 319 14.53 -1.60 1.50
N LYS A 320 14.10 -1.77 2.75
CA LYS A 320 12.70 -1.79 3.19
C LYS A 320 12.37 -0.57 4.05
N GLY A 321 13.28 0.40 4.12
CA GLY A 321 13.11 1.61 4.91
C GLY A 321 13.29 1.38 6.40
N LEU A 322 12.79 2.33 7.20
CA LEU A 322 12.88 2.29 8.65
C LEU A 322 11.89 1.29 9.24
N TYR A 323 12.37 0.43 10.14
CA TYR A 323 11.58 -0.53 10.90
C TYR A 323 11.66 -0.22 12.38
N ALA A 324 10.62 -0.59 13.12
CA ALA A 324 10.69 -0.70 14.57
C ALA A 324 11.27 -2.06 14.93
N TRP A 325 12.23 -2.11 15.86
CA TRP A 325 12.66 -3.35 16.47
C TRP A 325 12.15 -3.45 17.91
N GLU A 326 11.79 -4.67 18.32
CA GLU A 326 11.18 -4.91 19.62
C GLU A 326 11.69 -6.23 20.22
N GLU A 327 12.04 -6.19 21.50
CA GLU A 327 12.40 -7.36 22.30
C GLU A 327 11.26 -8.37 22.43
N HIS A 328 11.58 -9.66 22.41
CA HIS A 328 10.59 -10.69 22.74
C HIS A 328 10.57 -10.99 24.24
N PHE A 329 9.43 -11.46 24.74
CA PHE A 329 9.26 -11.89 26.13
C PHE A 329 10.05 -13.17 26.43
N GLU A 330 11.34 -13.00 26.70
CA GLU A 330 12.26 -14.02 27.20
C GLU A 330 12.91 -13.53 28.50
N LYS A 331 13.76 -14.36 29.12
CA LYS A 331 14.41 -14.05 30.42
C LYS A 331 15.17 -12.72 30.42
N GLN A 332 15.67 -12.28 29.27
CA GLN A 332 16.43 -11.03 29.13
C GLN A 332 15.59 -9.78 29.41
N ILE A 333 14.25 -9.83 29.31
CA ILE A 333 13.40 -8.66 29.57
C ILE A 333 13.44 -8.27 31.06
N VAL A 334 13.36 -9.25 31.97
CA VAL A 334 13.39 -9.00 33.41
C VAL A 334 14.79 -8.56 33.84
N GLU A 335 15.83 -9.19 33.29
CA GLU A 335 17.22 -8.81 33.54
C GLU A 335 17.53 -7.37 33.07
N SER A 336 17.08 -7.00 31.86
CA SER A 336 17.31 -5.66 31.30
C SER A 336 16.50 -4.55 32.01
N ASN A 337 15.45 -4.92 32.74
CA ASN A 337 14.64 -4.01 33.57
C ASN A 337 15.02 -4.09 35.06
N ASN A 338 16.19 -4.63 35.43
CA ASN A 338 16.64 -4.78 36.82
C ASN A 338 15.64 -5.53 37.73
N ARG A 339 14.93 -6.50 37.18
CA ARG A 339 14.01 -7.38 37.91
C ARG A 339 14.65 -8.75 38.12
N ARG A 340 14.31 -9.40 39.24
CA ARG A 340 14.69 -10.78 39.50
C ARG A 340 13.98 -11.71 38.52
N GLU A 341 14.66 -12.78 38.10
CA GLU A 341 14.07 -13.83 37.26
C GLU A 341 12.80 -14.40 37.92
N GLY A 342 11.74 -14.54 37.11
CA GLY A 342 10.47 -15.11 37.53
C GLY A 342 9.64 -15.56 36.32
N PRO A 343 8.50 -16.24 36.56
CA PRO A 343 7.61 -16.67 35.49
C PRO A 343 7.07 -15.49 34.68
N ILE A 344 7.07 -15.61 33.36
CA ILE A 344 6.38 -14.69 32.44
C ILE A 344 5.14 -15.42 31.94
N VAL A 345 3.96 -14.89 32.25
CA VAL A 345 2.67 -15.44 31.82
C VAL A 345 2.03 -14.51 30.80
N LYS A 346 1.28 -15.09 29.85
CA LYS A 346 0.49 -14.35 28.87
C LYS A 346 -0.93 -14.91 28.81
N PHE A 347 -1.89 -14.08 28.45
CA PHE A 347 -3.21 -14.56 28.08
C PHE A 347 -3.12 -15.35 26.77
N SER A 348 -3.87 -16.46 26.69
CA SER A 348 -4.02 -17.18 25.43
C SER A 348 -5.11 -16.53 24.60
N GLU A 349 -4.77 -16.18 23.37
CA GLU A 349 -5.66 -15.53 22.40
C GLU A 349 -6.18 -16.51 21.34
N GLU A 350 -5.82 -17.79 21.44
CA GLU A 350 -6.11 -18.78 20.38
C GLU A 350 -7.61 -18.89 20.08
N ALA A 351 -8.46 -18.96 21.10
CA ALA A 351 -9.90 -19.06 20.93
C ALA A 351 -10.49 -17.82 20.22
N MET A 352 -10.02 -16.62 20.59
CA MET A 352 -10.42 -15.37 19.95
C MET A 352 -10.08 -15.40 18.46
N TRP A 353 -8.86 -15.82 18.09
CA TRP A 353 -8.42 -15.89 16.70
C TRP A 353 -9.16 -16.95 15.88
N GLN A 354 -9.59 -18.06 16.49
CA GLN A 354 -10.47 -19.03 15.81
C GLN A 354 -11.85 -18.44 15.51
N ILE A 355 -12.45 -17.71 16.47
CA ILE A 355 -13.73 -17.02 16.28
C ILE A 355 -13.60 -15.96 15.18
N GLN A 356 -12.55 -15.15 15.23
CA GLN A 356 -12.22 -14.15 14.22
C GLN A 356 -12.19 -14.76 12.82
N LYS A 357 -11.48 -15.87 12.63
CA LYS A 357 -11.40 -16.58 11.34
C LYS A 357 -12.76 -17.04 10.83
N ILE A 358 -13.64 -17.53 11.72
CA ILE A 358 -15.01 -17.93 11.36
C ILE A 358 -15.82 -16.71 10.90
N LEU A 359 -15.73 -15.60 11.62
CA LEU A 359 -16.42 -14.36 11.28
C LEU A 359 -15.94 -13.81 9.93
N ILE A 360 -14.63 -13.84 9.63
CA ILE A 360 -14.02 -13.48 8.32
C ILE A 360 -14.64 -14.28 7.20
N ARG A 361 -14.71 -15.60 7.36
CA ARG A 361 -15.30 -16.48 6.35
C ARG A 361 -16.79 -16.24 6.14
N LYS A 362 -17.51 -15.82 7.19
CA LYS A 362 -18.94 -15.53 7.10
C LYS A 362 -19.26 -14.13 6.55
N LYS A 363 -18.25 -13.28 6.28
CA LYS A 363 -18.42 -11.87 5.92
C LYS A 363 -19.32 -11.10 6.90
N VAL A 364 -19.27 -11.49 8.17
CA VAL A 364 -19.95 -10.78 9.26
C VAL A 364 -18.91 -9.88 9.89
N TRP A 365 -18.70 -8.72 9.27
CA TRP A 365 -17.82 -7.65 9.75
C TRP A 365 -18.56 -6.33 9.66
#